data_AF-A0A1Q7N7F7-F1
#
_entry.id   AF-A0A1Q7N7F7-F1
#
_cell.length_a   1.000
_cell.length_b   1.000
_cell.length_c   1.000
_cell.angle_alpha   90.00
_cell.angle_beta   90.00
_cell.angle_gamma   90.00
#
_symmetry.space_group_name_H-M   'P 1'
#
loop_
_entity.id
_entity.type
_entity.pdbx_description
1 polymer ?
#
loop_
_entity_poly.entity_id
_entity_poly.type
_entity_poly.pdbx_seq_one_letter_code
_entity_poly.pdbx_strand_id
1 'polypeptide(L)'
;MLALWATPQGFVKAAMNNKATTKNASGGTEVSFTVGGKYKMTGIVNAKGQVDKVTTWIDNPIVGDMPVVTTYTGYKDFGGVMFPSRIVQTQDGFPSLDINISNVTANPSVDIAAPDAVRNFTPPPVRVETKQMGEGVWYLTGATHHSLVVEMKDHIVVVDVPNNVPRASAVLAKAKELVPNKPIRYVVTSHHHWDHLGGIRMAMNEGATIVTHQTNKAFLERVAKTPHTINPDPLATSKKGVKIQAVADKGVLTDGNRTIELHLLKGYEHTGDMLVVYLPKEKLLAEPDAFTPPAQAGTPLIPPARPFAKTLYDNIQRLKLDVQVIAPFHGNRTTDVAELSKAAATSSN
;
A
#
# COMPACT_ATOMS: atom_id res chain seq x y z
N MET A 1 5.26 11.96 -16.01
CA MET A 1 4.80 13.16 -16.76
C MET A 1 4.34 14.28 -15.82
N LEU A 2 3.48 14.02 -14.83
CA LEU A 2 3.01 15.04 -13.86
C LEU A 2 4.14 15.75 -13.10
N ALA A 3 5.19 15.04 -12.71
CA ALA A 3 6.35 15.63 -12.04
C ALA A 3 7.03 16.75 -12.87
N LEU A 4 7.04 16.65 -14.20
CA LEU A 4 7.62 17.68 -15.07
C LEU A 4 6.77 18.96 -15.05
N TRP A 5 5.46 18.81 -15.17
CA TRP A 5 4.52 19.94 -15.10
C TRP A 5 4.35 20.50 -13.70
N ALA A 6 4.79 19.77 -12.67
CA ALA A 6 4.79 20.27 -11.29
C ALA A 6 5.91 21.27 -11.03
N THR A 7 7.03 21.22 -11.77
CA THR A 7 8.16 22.17 -11.62
C THR A 7 7.73 23.63 -11.86
N PRO A 8 8.45 24.65 -11.34
CA PRO A 8 8.03 26.05 -11.50
C PRO A 8 7.81 26.46 -12.96
N GLN A 9 8.78 26.18 -13.83
CA GLN A 9 8.70 26.53 -15.26
C GLN A 9 7.76 25.59 -16.00
N GLY A 10 7.75 24.31 -15.65
CA GLY A 10 6.85 23.32 -16.22
C GLY A 10 5.38 23.66 -15.96
N PHE A 11 5.07 24.17 -14.76
CA PHE A 11 3.73 24.60 -14.36
C PHE A 11 3.24 25.78 -15.18
N VAL A 12 4.08 26.82 -15.34
CA VAL A 12 3.75 27.99 -16.17
C VAL A 12 3.51 27.57 -17.63
N LYS A 13 4.41 26.76 -18.20
CA LYS A 13 4.25 26.25 -19.57
C LYS A 13 2.98 25.41 -19.72
N ALA A 14 2.68 24.56 -18.75
CA ALA A 14 1.47 23.75 -18.76
C ALA A 14 0.21 24.62 -18.63
N ALA A 15 0.21 25.64 -17.78
CA ALA A 15 -0.90 26.58 -17.62
C ALA A 15 -1.24 27.30 -18.94
N MET A 16 -0.21 27.79 -19.64
CA MET A 16 -0.36 28.45 -20.95
C MET A 16 -0.99 27.52 -22.00
N ASN A 17 -0.65 26.23 -21.95
CA ASN A 17 -1.12 25.24 -22.92
C ASN A 17 -2.47 24.59 -22.58
N ASN A 18 -2.99 24.77 -21.36
CA ASN A 18 -4.19 24.06 -20.87
C ASN A 18 -5.31 25.02 -20.42
N LYS A 19 -5.42 26.20 -21.04
CA LYS A 19 -6.50 27.18 -20.80
C LYS A 19 -6.71 27.47 -19.30
N ALA A 20 -5.63 27.77 -18.59
CA ALA A 20 -5.69 27.95 -17.15
C ALA A 20 -6.62 29.10 -16.73
N THR A 21 -7.27 28.93 -15.59
CA THR A 21 -8.04 29.97 -14.91
C THR A 21 -7.22 30.56 -13.76
N THR A 22 -7.54 31.79 -13.38
CA THR A 22 -6.86 32.48 -12.27
C THR A 22 -7.86 33.11 -11.32
N LYS A 23 -7.47 33.23 -10.04
CA LYS A 23 -8.19 34.00 -9.03
C LYS A 23 -7.22 34.52 -7.96
N ASN A 24 -7.63 35.56 -7.24
CA ASN A 24 -6.90 36.02 -6.07
C ASN A 24 -6.89 34.96 -4.97
N ALA A 25 -5.75 34.77 -4.32
CA ALA A 25 -5.56 33.83 -3.22
C ALA A 25 -4.57 34.38 -2.19
N SER A 26 -4.55 33.77 -1.00
CA SER A 26 -3.52 34.09 -0.01
C SER A 26 -2.13 33.75 -0.57
N GLY A 27 -1.21 34.71 -0.55
CA GLY A 27 0.14 34.57 -1.10
C GLY A 27 0.30 34.94 -2.58
N GLY A 28 -0.78 35.28 -3.30
CA GLY A 28 -0.70 35.75 -4.69
C GLY A 28 -1.88 35.34 -5.55
N THR A 29 -1.60 34.87 -6.76
CA THR A 29 -2.61 34.42 -7.73
C THR A 29 -2.64 32.89 -7.76
N GLU A 30 -3.80 32.30 -7.49
CA GLU A 30 -4.01 30.88 -7.75
C GLU A 30 -4.26 30.67 -9.24
N VAL A 31 -3.48 29.77 -9.85
CA VAL A 31 -3.61 29.33 -11.24
C VAL A 31 -4.08 27.88 -11.23
N SER A 32 -5.11 27.55 -12.01
CA SER A 32 -5.70 26.21 -12.06
C SER A 32 -5.94 25.74 -13.49
N PHE A 33 -5.65 24.47 -13.79
CA PHE A 33 -5.88 23.85 -15.09
C PHE A 33 -5.93 22.33 -14.97
N THR A 34 -6.29 21.66 -16.07
CA THR A 34 -6.31 20.19 -16.16
C THR A 34 -5.39 19.74 -17.27
N VAL A 35 -4.46 18.84 -16.97
CA VAL A 35 -3.54 18.26 -17.96
C VAL A 35 -4.10 16.94 -18.50
N GLY A 36 -4.12 16.81 -19.82
CA GLY A 36 -4.59 15.60 -20.51
C GLY A 36 -6.06 15.28 -20.21
N GLY A 37 -6.87 16.29 -19.87
CA GLY A 37 -8.28 16.12 -19.51
C GLY A 37 -8.53 15.34 -18.20
N LYS A 38 -7.48 14.96 -17.47
CA LYS A 38 -7.57 14.03 -16.34
C LYS A 38 -6.96 14.57 -15.06
N TYR A 39 -5.77 15.15 -15.13
CA TYR A 39 -5.01 15.49 -13.93
C TYR A 39 -5.14 16.97 -13.60
N LYS A 40 -5.82 17.26 -12.49
CA LYS A 40 -5.95 18.61 -11.98
C LYS A 40 -4.59 19.14 -11.49
N MET A 41 -4.33 20.39 -11.80
CA MET A 41 -3.16 21.14 -11.37
C MET A 41 -3.64 22.46 -10.78
N THR A 42 -3.10 22.83 -9.62
CA THR A 42 -3.31 24.13 -9.00
C THR A 42 -1.97 24.66 -8.50
N GLY A 43 -1.75 25.96 -8.53
CA GLY A 43 -0.51 26.54 -8.03
C GLY A 43 -0.65 28.00 -7.64
N ILE A 44 0.27 28.48 -6.81
CA ILE A 44 0.29 29.87 -6.34
C ILE A 44 1.46 30.59 -7.01
N VAL A 45 1.16 31.67 -7.71
CA VAL A 45 2.16 32.59 -8.27
C VAL A 45 2.18 33.85 -7.41
N ASN A 46 3.32 34.16 -6.82
CA ASN A 46 3.45 35.30 -5.92
C ASN A 46 3.56 36.64 -6.67
N ALA A 47 3.59 37.76 -5.94
CA ALA A 47 3.66 39.10 -6.51
C ALA A 47 4.93 39.36 -7.36
N LYS A 48 5.99 38.54 -7.21
CA LYS A 48 7.21 38.58 -8.01
C LYS A 48 7.15 37.70 -9.26
N GLY A 49 5.99 37.07 -9.54
CA GLY A 49 5.82 36.15 -10.66
C GLY A 49 6.46 34.78 -10.43
N GLN A 50 6.84 34.43 -9.19
CA GLN A 50 7.46 33.15 -8.87
C GLN A 50 6.38 32.13 -8.46
N VAL A 51 6.56 30.87 -8.87
CA VAL A 51 5.66 29.78 -8.48
C VAL A 51 6.05 29.28 -7.09
N ASP A 52 5.31 29.65 -6.06
CA ASP A 52 5.63 29.27 -4.67
C ASP A 52 5.18 27.84 -4.33
N LYS A 53 4.11 27.38 -4.98
CA LYS A 53 3.49 26.09 -4.68
C LYS A 53 2.77 25.53 -5.90
N VAL A 54 2.84 24.21 -6.08
CA VAL A 54 2.03 23.45 -7.02
C VAL A 54 1.43 22.24 -6.31
N THR A 55 0.12 22.06 -6.43
CA THR A 55 -0.61 20.87 -6.01
C THR A 55 -1.15 20.16 -7.23
N THR A 56 -0.88 18.86 -7.32
CA THR A 56 -1.52 17.94 -8.27
C THR A 56 -2.08 16.74 -7.52
N TRP A 57 -2.82 15.88 -8.21
CA TRP A 57 -3.39 14.66 -7.66
C TRP A 57 -2.97 13.48 -8.53
N ILE A 58 -2.52 12.40 -7.88
CA ILE A 58 -2.15 11.15 -8.55
C ILE A 58 -3.03 10.02 -8.05
N ASP A 59 -3.33 9.06 -8.92
CA ASP A 59 -4.08 7.86 -8.54
C ASP A 59 -3.26 7.05 -7.52
N ASN A 60 -3.91 6.70 -6.41
CA ASN A 60 -3.40 5.77 -5.42
C ASN A 60 -4.54 4.81 -5.04
N PRO A 61 -4.31 3.50 -5.05
CA PRO A 61 -5.40 2.54 -4.85
C PRO A 61 -5.96 2.51 -3.42
N ILE A 62 -5.29 3.13 -2.46
CA ILE A 62 -5.74 3.20 -1.06
C ILE A 62 -6.33 4.57 -0.74
N VAL A 63 -5.57 5.64 -0.96
CA VAL A 63 -6.00 7.00 -0.59
C VAL A 63 -6.67 7.77 -1.74
N GLY A 64 -6.87 7.12 -2.88
CA GLY A 64 -7.58 7.63 -4.04
C GLY A 64 -6.83 8.72 -4.77
N ASP A 65 -7.49 9.85 -5.01
CA ASP A 65 -6.88 11.03 -5.59
C ASP A 65 -5.90 11.63 -4.57
N MET A 66 -4.67 11.12 -4.54
CA MET A 66 -3.66 11.48 -3.55
C MET A 66 -3.05 12.84 -3.88
N PRO A 67 -3.15 13.85 -3.00
CA PRO A 67 -2.55 15.14 -3.25
C PRO A 67 -1.02 15.04 -3.16
N VAL A 68 -0.35 15.57 -4.18
CA VAL A 68 1.09 15.81 -4.22
C VAL A 68 1.30 17.31 -4.23
N VAL A 69 1.81 17.84 -3.11
CA VAL A 69 2.05 19.27 -2.93
C VAL A 69 3.54 19.53 -2.98
N THR A 70 3.99 20.37 -3.91
CA THR A 70 5.39 20.79 -4.03
C THR A 70 5.50 22.27 -3.72
N THR A 71 6.38 22.64 -2.80
CA THR A 71 6.64 24.02 -2.37
C THR A 71 8.04 24.43 -2.78
N TYR A 72 8.17 25.66 -3.26
CA TYR A 72 9.37 26.25 -3.82
C TYR A 72 9.78 27.46 -3.01
N THR A 73 11.00 27.46 -2.47
CA THR A 73 11.48 28.55 -1.60
C THR A 73 12.89 28.97 -1.93
N GLY A 74 13.28 30.16 -1.45
CA GLY A 74 14.64 30.67 -1.60
C GLY A 74 15.02 30.95 -3.06
N TYR A 75 14.10 31.53 -3.83
CA TYR A 75 14.40 31.93 -5.21
C TYR A 75 15.63 32.83 -5.26
N LYS A 76 16.61 32.42 -6.07
CA LYS A 76 17.83 33.18 -6.35
C LYS A 76 18.26 32.99 -7.80
N ASP A 77 19.19 33.83 -8.23
CA ASP A 77 19.77 33.75 -9.56
C ASP A 77 20.85 32.65 -9.61
N PHE A 78 20.74 31.75 -10.58
CA PHE A 78 21.71 30.72 -10.91
C PHE A 78 22.29 31.00 -12.30
N GLY A 79 23.05 32.09 -12.44
CA GLY A 79 23.72 32.43 -13.70
C GLY A 79 22.76 32.89 -14.80
N GLY A 80 21.83 33.78 -14.47
CA GLY A 80 20.80 34.30 -15.36
C GLY A 80 19.46 33.55 -15.29
N VAL A 81 19.34 32.55 -14.42
CA VAL A 81 18.12 31.75 -14.24
C VAL A 81 17.62 31.91 -12.80
N MET A 82 16.52 32.64 -12.64
CA MET A 82 15.80 32.69 -11.37
C MET A 82 15.13 31.33 -11.09
N PHE A 83 15.55 30.66 -10.02
CA PHE A 83 15.09 29.31 -9.66
C PHE A 83 15.01 29.15 -8.13
N PRO A 84 14.11 28.32 -7.56
CA PRO A 84 14.08 28.08 -6.12
C PRO A 84 15.34 27.36 -5.63
N SER A 85 15.90 27.77 -4.49
CA SER A 85 17.04 27.08 -3.88
C SER A 85 16.65 25.86 -3.04
N ARG A 86 15.37 25.67 -2.73
CA ARG A 86 14.86 24.50 -1.99
C ARG A 86 13.51 24.06 -2.54
N ILE A 87 13.35 22.74 -2.70
CA ILE A 87 12.11 22.11 -3.15
C ILE A 87 11.70 21.09 -2.10
N VAL A 88 10.49 21.27 -1.56
CA VAL A 88 9.90 20.35 -0.59
C VAL A 88 8.61 19.77 -1.17
N GLN A 89 8.42 18.46 -1.05
CA GLN A 89 7.21 17.78 -1.47
C GLN A 89 6.58 17.01 -0.33
N THR A 90 5.25 17.02 -0.30
CA THR A 90 4.45 16.10 0.51
C THR A 90 3.51 15.29 -0.36
N GLN A 91 3.27 14.03 0.02
CA GLN A 91 2.23 13.16 -0.52
C GLN A 91 1.24 12.84 0.59
N ASP A 92 -0.05 13.13 0.37
CA ASP A 92 -1.09 13.01 1.39
C ASP A 92 -0.76 13.71 2.73
N GLY A 93 0.00 14.82 2.65
CA GLY A 93 0.46 15.58 3.81
C GLY A 93 1.74 15.08 4.48
N PHE A 94 2.29 13.93 4.06
CA PHE A 94 3.53 13.39 4.59
C PHE A 94 4.74 13.77 3.73
N PRO A 95 5.91 14.12 4.30
CA PRO A 95 7.10 14.47 3.53
C PRO A 95 7.52 13.34 2.58
N SER A 96 7.81 13.69 1.33
CA SER A 96 8.29 12.73 0.31
C SER A 96 9.58 13.18 -0.39
N LEU A 97 9.90 14.48 -0.33
CA LEU A 97 11.12 15.05 -0.90
C LEU A 97 11.51 16.32 -0.13
N ASP A 98 12.80 16.47 0.16
CA ASP A 98 13.37 17.74 0.63
C ASP A 98 14.78 17.87 0.03
N ILE A 99 14.95 18.77 -0.93
CA ILE A 99 16.20 18.94 -1.65
C ILE A 99 16.61 20.41 -1.70
N ASN A 100 17.92 20.64 -1.61
CA ASN A 100 18.56 21.92 -1.87
C ASN A 100 19.14 21.94 -3.28
N ILE A 101 18.96 23.06 -3.99
CA ILE A 101 19.45 23.25 -5.34
C ILE A 101 20.80 23.97 -5.28
N SER A 102 21.85 23.27 -5.70
CA SER A 102 23.22 23.79 -5.72
C SER A 102 23.54 24.53 -7.02
N ASN A 103 23.03 24.05 -8.16
CA ASN A 103 23.27 24.63 -9.47
C ASN A 103 22.06 24.43 -10.40
N VAL A 104 21.92 25.31 -11.41
CA VAL A 104 20.90 25.20 -12.45
C VAL A 104 21.57 25.45 -13.80
N THR A 105 21.30 24.58 -14.77
CA THR A 105 21.71 24.76 -16.16
C THR A 105 20.48 24.93 -17.02
N ALA A 106 20.38 26.04 -17.74
CA ALA A 106 19.27 26.29 -18.66
C ALA A 106 19.44 25.47 -19.94
N ASN A 107 18.35 24.83 -20.38
CA ASN A 107 18.26 24.14 -21.67
C ASN A 107 19.48 23.26 -22.02
N PRO A 108 19.97 22.40 -21.10
CA PRO A 108 21.05 21.50 -21.44
C PRO A 108 20.60 20.56 -22.57
N SER A 109 21.52 20.24 -23.48
CA SER A 109 21.27 19.15 -24.42
C SER A 109 21.18 17.86 -23.61
N VAL A 110 20.05 17.15 -23.74
CA VAL A 110 19.81 15.88 -23.08
C VAL A 110 19.28 14.88 -24.09
N ASP A 111 19.86 13.69 -24.11
CA ASP A 111 19.37 12.55 -24.89
C ASP A 111 18.72 11.55 -23.91
N ILE A 112 17.45 11.79 -23.59
CA ILE A 112 16.68 10.97 -22.65
C ILE A 112 15.74 10.08 -23.45
N ALA A 113 16.23 8.91 -23.83
CA ALA A 113 15.40 7.85 -24.37
C ALA A 113 14.84 6.97 -23.23
N ALA A 114 13.54 6.68 -23.26
CA ALA A 114 12.99 5.63 -22.41
C ALA A 114 13.61 4.27 -22.82
N PRO A 115 14.17 3.49 -21.88
CA PRO A 115 14.71 2.17 -22.21
C PRO A 115 13.67 1.29 -22.92
N ASP A 116 14.10 0.45 -23.86
CA ASP A 116 13.20 -0.45 -24.61
C ASP A 116 12.36 -1.34 -23.69
N ALA A 117 12.96 -1.79 -22.59
CA ALA A 117 12.27 -2.57 -21.56
C ALA A 117 11.06 -1.82 -20.96
N VAL A 118 11.12 -0.48 -20.85
CA VAL A 118 10.00 0.35 -20.38
C VAL A 118 8.99 0.60 -21.50
N ARG A 119 9.48 0.89 -22.71
CA ARG A 119 8.61 1.17 -23.88
C ARG A 119 7.77 -0.02 -24.28
N ASN A 120 8.33 -1.23 -24.19
CA ASN A 120 7.70 -2.47 -24.61
C ASN A 120 7.13 -3.29 -23.44
N PHE A 121 7.11 -2.74 -22.23
CA PHE A 121 6.59 -3.46 -21.06
C PHE A 121 5.10 -3.75 -21.22
N THR A 122 4.76 -5.04 -21.17
CA THR A 122 3.37 -5.49 -21.02
C THR A 122 3.20 -6.04 -19.61
N PRO A 123 2.24 -5.54 -18.81
CA PRO A 123 1.96 -6.11 -17.50
C PRO A 123 1.62 -7.61 -17.62
N PRO A 124 2.19 -8.46 -16.76
CA PRO A 124 1.81 -9.87 -16.75
C PRO A 124 0.33 -10.04 -16.41
N PRO A 125 -0.33 -11.10 -16.91
CA PRO A 125 -1.71 -11.38 -16.55
C PRO A 125 -1.84 -11.62 -15.04
N VAL A 126 -2.94 -11.17 -14.46
CA VAL A 126 -3.26 -11.43 -13.05
C VAL A 126 -3.49 -12.93 -12.86
N ARG A 127 -2.77 -13.54 -11.92
CA ARG A 127 -2.90 -14.95 -11.56
C ARG A 127 -3.21 -15.10 -10.08
N VAL A 128 -3.99 -16.12 -9.75
CA VAL A 128 -4.22 -16.56 -8.37
C VAL A 128 -3.97 -18.05 -8.33
N GLU A 129 -2.82 -18.42 -7.80
CA GLU A 129 -2.48 -19.81 -7.52
C GLU A 129 -2.96 -20.17 -6.12
N THR A 130 -3.30 -21.43 -5.89
CA THR A 130 -3.87 -21.88 -4.62
C THR A 130 -3.10 -23.08 -4.10
N LYS A 131 -2.70 -23.04 -2.83
CA LYS A 131 -2.19 -24.19 -2.08
C LYS A 131 -3.14 -24.50 -0.93
N GLN A 132 -3.68 -25.71 -0.89
CA GLN A 132 -4.48 -26.16 0.25
C GLN A 132 -3.56 -26.38 1.46
N MET A 133 -3.91 -25.76 2.60
CA MET A 133 -3.12 -25.77 3.84
C MET A 133 -3.81 -26.56 4.97
N GLY A 134 -5.01 -27.04 4.69
CA GLY A 134 -5.88 -27.80 5.58
C GLY A 134 -7.26 -27.92 4.96
N GLU A 135 -8.14 -28.71 5.56
CA GLU A 135 -9.56 -28.72 5.15
C GLU A 135 -10.12 -27.30 5.28
N GLY A 136 -10.67 -26.72 4.21
CA GLY A 136 -11.24 -25.37 4.28
C GLY A 136 -10.22 -24.24 4.48
N VAL A 137 -8.92 -24.45 4.25
CA VAL A 137 -7.89 -23.40 4.37
C VAL A 137 -7.00 -23.41 3.14
N TRP A 138 -6.87 -22.26 2.47
CA TRP A 138 -6.07 -22.10 1.27
C TRP A 138 -5.18 -20.87 1.34
N TYR A 139 -3.95 -21.05 0.90
CA TYR A 139 -2.98 -19.99 0.69
C TYR A 139 -2.97 -19.58 -0.79
N LEU A 140 -3.19 -18.30 -1.06
CA LEU A 140 -3.40 -17.75 -2.39
C LEU A 140 -2.18 -16.95 -2.85
N THR A 141 -1.44 -17.49 -3.82
CA THR A 141 -0.23 -16.89 -4.41
C THR A 141 -0.48 -16.44 -5.85
N GLY A 142 0.55 -16.38 -6.70
CA GLY A 142 0.46 -16.02 -8.13
C GLY A 142 0.88 -14.58 -8.45
N ALA A 143 1.33 -13.82 -7.44
CA ALA A 143 1.92 -12.49 -7.56
C ALA A 143 2.99 -12.31 -6.46
N THR A 144 3.45 -11.08 -6.23
CA THR A 144 4.43 -10.75 -5.19
C THR A 144 3.87 -10.86 -3.76
N HIS A 145 2.57 -10.66 -3.59
CA HIS A 145 1.89 -10.66 -2.29
C HIS A 145 0.73 -11.64 -2.25
N HIS A 146 0.57 -12.27 -1.11
CA HIS A 146 -0.30 -13.43 -0.95
C HIS A 146 -1.46 -13.13 0.00
N SER A 147 -2.41 -14.06 0.04
CA SER A 147 -3.59 -13.99 0.91
C SER A 147 -3.86 -15.35 1.54
N LEU A 148 -4.64 -15.38 2.62
CA LEU A 148 -5.18 -16.62 3.19
C LEU A 148 -6.71 -16.61 3.05
N VAL A 149 -7.29 -17.73 2.63
CA VAL A 149 -8.73 -17.97 2.61
C VAL A 149 -9.05 -19.04 3.62
N VAL A 150 -10.00 -18.74 4.52
CA VAL A 150 -10.47 -19.65 5.56
C VAL A 150 -11.98 -19.80 5.41
N GLU A 151 -12.40 -21.02 5.11
CA GLU A 151 -13.79 -21.42 5.15
C GLU A 151 -14.26 -21.52 6.61
N MET A 152 -15.40 -20.91 6.88
CA MET A 152 -16.15 -21.03 8.12
C MET A 152 -17.49 -21.72 7.80
N LYS A 153 -18.27 -22.04 8.83
CA LYS A 153 -19.55 -22.77 8.74
C LYS A 153 -20.50 -22.17 7.71
N ASP A 154 -20.69 -20.86 7.75
CA ASP A 154 -21.67 -20.12 6.93
C ASP A 154 -21.06 -18.93 6.15
N HIS A 155 -19.74 -18.76 6.18
CA HIS A 155 -19.06 -17.64 5.53
C HIS A 155 -17.59 -17.94 5.20
N ILE A 156 -16.94 -17.00 4.52
CA ILE A 156 -15.51 -16.99 4.23
C ILE A 156 -14.86 -15.84 5.00
N VAL A 157 -13.65 -16.09 5.50
CA VAL A 157 -12.70 -15.07 5.96
C VAL A 157 -11.53 -15.02 4.99
N VAL A 158 -11.19 -13.83 4.51
CA VAL A 158 -9.98 -13.59 3.70
C VAL A 158 -9.01 -12.75 4.52
N VAL A 159 -7.72 -13.08 4.48
CA VAL A 159 -6.65 -12.31 5.11
C VAL A 159 -5.84 -11.66 4.01
N ASP A 160 -5.78 -10.33 4.04
CA ASP A 160 -5.23 -9.40 3.05
C ASP A 160 -5.81 -9.50 1.63
N VAL A 161 -5.89 -8.35 0.97
CA VAL A 161 -6.34 -8.19 -0.42
C VAL A 161 -5.35 -7.28 -1.13
N PRO A 162 -4.25 -7.85 -1.67
CA PRO A 162 -3.05 -7.08 -1.95
C PRO A 162 -3.06 -6.26 -3.25
N ASN A 163 -2.07 -5.37 -3.33
CA ASN A 163 -1.58 -4.61 -4.49
C ASN A 163 -2.55 -3.62 -5.14
N ASN A 164 -3.64 -4.08 -5.76
CA ASN A 164 -4.48 -3.24 -6.60
C ASN A 164 -5.83 -3.89 -6.91
N VAL A 165 -6.72 -3.12 -7.54
CA VAL A 165 -8.07 -3.54 -7.93
C VAL A 165 -8.09 -4.86 -8.74
N PRO A 166 -7.30 -5.03 -9.82
CA PRO A 166 -7.27 -6.31 -10.55
C PRO A 166 -6.87 -7.52 -9.69
N ARG A 167 -5.78 -7.40 -8.92
CA ARG A 167 -5.30 -8.49 -8.04
C ARG A 167 -6.32 -8.84 -6.96
N ALA A 168 -6.85 -7.83 -6.28
CA ALA A 168 -7.83 -8.01 -5.21
C ALA A 168 -9.15 -8.61 -5.70
N SER A 169 -9.63 -8.17 -6.88
CA SER A 169 -10.82 -8.76 -7.52
C SER A 169 -10.61 -10.24 -7.79
N ALA A 170 -9.42 -10.63 -8.27
CA ALA A 170 -9.09 -12.01 -8.55
C ALA A 170 -8.98 -12.86 -7.26
N VAL A 171 -8.42 -12.31 -6.16
CA VAL A 171 -8.39 -12.98 -4.84
C VAL A 171 -9.80 -13.24 -4.33
N LEU A 172 -10.66 -12.21 -4.31
CA LEU A 172 -12.03 -12.33 -3.81
C LEU A 172 -12.86 -13.28 -4.69
N ALA A 173 -12.67 -13.27 -6.00
CA ALA A 173 -13.31 -14.21 -6.91
C ALA A 173 -12.84 -15.65 -6.64
N LYS A 174 -11.53 -15.88 -6.48
CA LYS A 174 -10.97 -17.20 -6.19
C LYS A 174 -11.46 -17.72 -4.82
N ALA A 175 -11.61 -16.86 -3.81
CA ALA A 175 -12.17 -17.25 -2.53
C ALA A 175 -13.60 -17.81 -2.66
N LYS A 176 -14.46 -17.17 -3.46
CA LYS A 176 -15.83 -17.64 -3.74
C LYS A 176 -15.87 -18.90 -4.60
N GLU A 177 -14.90 -19.09 -5.48
CA GLU A 177 -14.74 -20.31 -6.27
C GLU A 177 -14.36 -21.51 -5.39
N LEU A 178 -13.41 -21.31 -4.46
CA LEU A 178 -12.97 -22.34 -3.52
C LEU A 178 -14.07 -22.74 -2.53
N VAL A 179 -14.92 -21.79 -2.15
CA VAL A 179 -15.97 -21.99 -1.14
C VAL A 179 -17.31 -21.49 -1.69
N PRO A 180 -17.94 -22.24 -2.61
CA PRO A 180 -19.16 -21.80 -3.27
C PRO A 180 -20.31 -21.62 -2.27
N ASN A 181 -21.22 -20.69 -2.60
CA ASN A 181 -22.44 -20.36 -1.85
C ASN A 181 -22.24 -19.71 -0.47
N LYS A 182 -21.00 -19.51 0.00
CA LYS A 182 -20.74 -18.78 1.25
C LYS A 182 -20.30 -17.33 0.95
N PRO A 183 -20.86 -16.32 1.64
CA PRO A 183 -20.43 -14.94 1.46
C PRO A 183 -19.07 -14.70 2.11
N ILE A 184 -18.30 -13.76 1.55
CA ILE A 184 -17.13 -13.20 2.24
C ILE A 184 -17.65 -12.26 3.33
N ARG A 185 -17.62 -12.70 4.59
CA ARG A 185 -18.15 -11.93 5.72
C ARG A 185 -17.10 -11.03 6.34
N TYR A 186 -15.85 -11.50 6.40
CA TYR A 186 -14.73 -10.77 6.97
C TYR A 186 -13.55 -10.71 6.01
N VAL A 187 -12.92 -9.55 5.95
CA VAL A 187 -11.56 -9.40 5.41
C VAL A 187 -10.68 -8.84 6.51
N VAL A 188 -9.71 -9.63 6.94
CA VAL A 188 -8.71 -9.22 7.93
C VAL A 188 -7.58 -8.49 7.20
N THR A 189 -7.19 -7.32 7.68
CA THR A 189 -5.99 -6.61 7.22
C THR A 189 -4.87 -6.84 8.20
N SER A 190 -3.71 -7.29 7.72
CA SER A 190 -2.54 -7.46 8.57
C SER A 190 -1.98 -6.11 9.06
N HIS A 191 -1.78 -5.16 8.16
CA HIS A 191 -1.31 -3.79 8.46
C HIS A 191 -1.58 -2.82 7.29
N HIS A 192 -1.09 -1.58 7.39
CA HIS A 192 -1.47 -0.47 6.52
C HIS A 192 -0.61 -0.27 5.26
N HIS A 193 0.40 -1.12 5.01
CA HIS A 193 1.23 -0.93 3.82
C HIS A 193 0.50 -1.25 2.52
N TRP A 194 0.93 -0.56 1.46
CA TRP A 194 0.23 -0.52 0.19
C TRP A 194 0.07 -1.89 -0.46
N ASP A 195 1.11 -2.68 -0.34
CA ASP A 195 1.26 -3.95 -0.97
C ASP A 195 0.29 -5.01 -0.42
N HIS A 196 -0.14 -4.90 0.83
CA HIS A 196 -1.15 -5.76 1.46
C HIS A 196 -2.56 -5.15 1.46
N LEU A 197 -2.65 -3.81 1.54
CA LEU A 197 -3.91 -3.08 1.66
C LEU A 197 -4.43 -2.52 0.32
N GLY A 198 -3.65 -2.60 -0.76
CA GLY A 198 -3.94 -1.94 -2.04
C GLY A 198 -5.26 -2.34 -2.70
N GLY A 199 -5.85 -3.46 -2.30
CA GLY A 199 -7.16 -3.92 -2.75
C GLY A 199 -8.33 -3.63 -1.81
N ILE A 200 -8.11 -2.94 -0.68
CA ILE A 200 -9.07 -2.93 0.44
C ILE A 200 -10.45 -2.43 0.05
N ARG A 201 -10.53 -1.45 -0.86
CA ARG A 201 -11.80 -0.90 -1.32
C ARG A 201 -12.64 -1.89 -2.12
N MET A 202 -12.03 -2.93 -2.69
CA MET A 202 -12.77 -4.07 -3.27
C MET A 202 -13.46 -4.91 -2.20
N ALA A 203 -12.79 -5.19 -1.08
CA ALA A 203 -13.39 -5.88 0.06
C ALA A 203 -14.51 -5.05 0.71
N MET A 204 -14.33 -3.72 0.80
CA MET A 204 -15.37 -2.80 1.25
C MET A 204 -16.60 -2.84 0.31
N ASN A 205 -16.39 -2.82 -1.01
CA ASN A 205 -17.47 -2.89 -1.99
C ASN A 205 -18.20 -4.26 -2.03
N GLU A 206 -17.47 -5.34 -1.73
CA GLU A 206 -18.03 -6.68 -1.52
C GLU A 206 -19.02 -6.70 -0.34
N GLY A 207 -18.91 -5.74 0.60
CA GLY A 207 -19.77 -5.64 1.78
C GLY A 207 -19.25 -6.43 2.99
N ALA A 208 -18.00 -6.91 2.90
CA ALA A 208 -17.31 -7.57 4.00
C ALA A 208 -17.06 -6.59 5.15
N THR A 209 -17.04 -7.12 6.37
CA THR A 209 -16.55 -6.38 7.54
C THR A 209 -15.03 -6.41 7.53
N ILE A 210 -14.41 -5.24 7.47
CA ILE A 210 -12.96 -5.12 7.51
C ILE A 210 -12.50 -5.23 8.96
N VAL A 211 -11.72 -6.27 9.27
CA VAL A 211 -11.18 -6.50 10.62
C VAL A 211 -9.73 -6.02 10.64
N THR A 212 -9.39 -5.10 11.54
CA THR A 212 -8.07 -4.47 11.58
C THR A 212 -7.65 -4.12 13.00
N HIS A 213 -6.38 -3.79 13.20
CA HIS A 213 -5.93 -3.22 14.47
C HIS A 213 -6.55 -1.84 14.71
N GLN A 214 -6.87 -1.51 15.97
CA GLN A 214 -7.61 -0.31 16.34
C GLN A 214 -6.98 1.01 15.87
N THR A 215 -5.66 1.06 15.76
CA THR A 215 -4.93 2.24 15.24
C THR A 215 -5.22 2.53 13.78
N ASN A 216 -5.60 1.51 12.99
CA ASN A 216 -5.93 1.64 11.58
C ASN A 216 -7.36 2.10 11.32
N LYS A 217 -8.25 2.06 12.31
CA LYS A 217 -9.68 2.34 12.11
C LYS A 217 -9.93 3.71 11.47
N ALA A 218 -9.35 4.77 12.04
CA ALA A 218 -9.54 6.13 11.52
C ALA A 218 -8.98 6.28 10.09
N PHE A 219 -7.85 5.63 9.81
CA PHE A 219 -7.26 5.59 8.47
C PHE A 219 -8.18 4.89 7.46
N LEU A 220 -8.72 3.72 7.79
CA LEU A 220 -9.64 2.99 6.91
C LEU A 220 -10.98 3.70 6.72
N GLU A 221 -11.47 4.40 7.74
CA GLU A 221 -12.67 5.25 7.63
C GLU A 221 -12.43 6.43 6.66
N ARG A 222 -11.21 6.99 6.64
CA ARG A 222 -10.80 8.01 5.66
C ARG A 222 -10.69 7.40 4.26
N VAL A 223 -10.03 6.25 4.12
CA VAL A 223 -9.89 5.49 2.86
C VAL A 223 -11.24 5.18 2.23
N ALA A 224 -12.24 4.81 3.03
CA ALA A 224 -13.59 4.55 2.51
C ALA A 224 -14.24 5.78 1.86
N LYS A 225 -13.92 6.99 2.32
CA LYS A 225 -14.57 8.26 1.93
C LYS A 225 -13.78 9.06 0.91
N THR A 226 -12.49 8.79 0.73
CA THR A 226 -11.63 9.56 -0.16
C THR A 226 -12.13 9.49 -1.62
N PRO A 227 -12.01 10.56 -2.42
CA PRO A 227 -12.37 10.53 -3.83
C PRO A 227 -11.43 9.63 -4.64
N HIS A 228 -11.98 8.89 -5.61
CA HIS A 228 -11.24 8.17 -6.65
C HIS A 228 -11.75 8.65 -8.02
N THR A 229 -11.52 9.91 -8.36
CA THR A 229 -12.03 10.48 -9.63
C THR A 229 -11.05 10.30 -10.78
N ILE A 230 -9.75 10.18 -10.48
CA ILE A 230 -8.71 9.92 -11.49
C ILE A 230 -8.87 8.49 -12.04
N ASN A 231 -9.15 7.53 -11.18
CA ASN A 231 -9.37 6.13 -11.58
C ASN A 231 -10.47 5.51 -10.71
N PRO A 232 -11.75 5.70 -11.07
CA PRO A 232 -12.86 5.24 -10.26
C PRO A 232 -12.89 3.74 -10.07
N ASP A 233 -12.99 3.31 -8.80
CA ASP A 233 -13.17 1.93 -8.43
C ASP A 233 -14.66 1.58 -8.19
N PRO A 234 -15.01 0.29 -8.02
CA PRO A 234 -16.39 -0.11 -7.77
C PRO A 234 -17.03 0.55 -6.53
N LEU A 235 -16.25 0.83 -5.47
CA LEU A 235 -16.77 1.48 -4.27
C LEU A 235 -17.12 2.95 -4.53
N ALA A 236 -16.32 3.68 -5.32
CA ALA A 236 -16.60 5.06 -5.72
C ALA A 236 -17.93 5.18 -6.49
N THR A 237 -18.28 4.12 -7.25
CA THR A 237 -19.54 4.03 -7.97
C THR A 237 -20.71 3.61 -7.08
N SER A 238 -20.54 2.54 -6.30
CA SER A 238 -21.62 1.94 -5.52
C SER A 238 -22.00 2.72 -4.26
N LYS A 239 -21.04 3.47 -3.69
CA LYS A 239 -21.20 4.27 -2.45
C LYS A 239 -21.76 3.46 -1.27
N LYS A 240 -21.52 2.14 -1.26
CA LYS A 240 -21.98 1.25 -0.18
C LYS A 240 -21.37 1.67 1.15
N GLY A 241 -22.13 1.50 2.22
CA GLY A 241 -21.63 1.68 3.59
C GLY A 241 -20.54 0.67 3.93
N VAL A 242 -19.49 1.13 4.58
CA VAL A 242 -18.32 0.32 4.96
C VAL A 242 -18.40 -0.06 6.45
N LYS A 243 -18.11 -1.32 6.76
CA LYS A 243 -18.09 -1.85 8.13
C LYS A 243 -16.65 -2.12 8.54
N ILE A 244 -16.22 -1.54 9.65
CA ILE A 244 -14.88 -1.73 10.20
C ILE A 244 -15.00 -2.23 11.64
N GLN A 245 -14.39 -3.39 11.91
CA GLN A 245 -14.24 -3.96 13.23
C GLN A 245 -12.79 -3.81 13.67
N ALA A 246 -12.58 -3.06 14.75
CA ALA A 246 -11.27 -2.88 15.35
C ALA A 246 -10.99 -3.97 16.40
N VAL A 247 -9.75 -4.46 16.43
CA VAL A 247 -9.21 -5.29 17.52
C VAL A 247 -7.98 -4.61 18.12
N ALA A 248 -7.66 -4.89 19.38
CA ALA A 248 -6.42 -4.43 20.02
C ALA A 248 -5.33 -5.51 19.87
N ASP A 249 -4.62 -5.82 20.95
CA ASP A 249 -3.54 -6.82 20.97
C ASP A 249 -3.99 -8.23 20.54
N LYS A 250 -5.26 -8.58 20.77
CA LYS A 250 -5.87 -9.86 20.39
C LYS A 250 -7.26 -9.66 19.78
N GLY A 251 -7.54 -10.40 18.72
CA GLY A 251 -8.87 -10.57 18.12
C GLY A 251 -9.21 -12.04 17.95
N VAL A 252 -10.49 -12.40 17.91
CA VAL A 252 -10.94 -13.77 17.64
C VAL A 252 -12.16 -13.73 16.72
N LEU A 253 -12.12 -14.53 15.66
CA LEU A 253 -13.27 -14.85 14.81
C LEU A 253 -13.54 -16.35 14.94
N THR A 254 -14.77 -16.73 15.28
CA THR A 254 -15.15 -18.15 15.41
C THR A 254 -16.59 -18.38 14.95
N ASP A 255 -16.86 -19.58 14.46
CA ASP A 255 -18.19 -20.09 14.12
C ASP A 255 -18.63 -21.25 15.04
N GLY A 256 -17.87 -21.49 16.12
CA GLY A 256 -18.03 -22.61 17.05
C GLY A 256 -17.29 -23.89 16.65
N ASN A 257 -16.98 -24.08 15.35
CA ASN A 257 -16.25 -25.25 14.83
C ASN A 257 -14.78 -24.94 14.54
N ARG A 258 -14.48 -23.70 14.13
CA ARG A 258 -13.15 -23.18 13.84
C ARG A 258 -12.95 -21.86 14.56
N THR A 259 -11.70 -21.62 14.96
CA THR A 259 -11.25 -20.37 15.58
C THR A 259 -10.12 -19.80 14.74
N ILE A 260 -10.22 -18.51 14.43
CA ILE A 260 -9.16 -17.68 13.85
C ILE A 260 -8.76 -16.68 14.93
N GLU A 261 -7.49 -16.70 15.34
CA GLU A 261 -6.93 -15.72 16.26
C GLU A 261 -6.13 -14.66 15.52
N LEU A 262 -6.28 -13.40 15.94
CA LEU A 262 -5.50 -12.26 15.47
C LEU A 262 -4.60 -11.82 16.61
N HIS A 263 -3.30 -11.65 16.37
CA HIS A 263 -2.35 -11.25 17.40
C HIS A 263 -1.48 -10.10 16.92
N LEU A 264 -1.35 -9.06 17.73
CA LEU A 264 -0.40 -7.97 17.51
C LEU A 264 1.04 -8.45 17.74
N LEU A 265 1.93 -8.18 16.78
CA LEU A 265 3.37 -8.33 16.98
C LEU A 265 3.91 -7.19 17.85
N LYS A 266 4.51 -7.53 19.00
CA LYS A 266 5.14 -6.57 19.90
C LYS A 266 6.64 -6.46 19.59
N GLY A 267 7.19 -5.25 19.76
CA GLY A 267 8.62 -5.00 19.47
C GLY A 267 8.95 -5.11 17.98
N TYR A 268 8.00 -4.74 17.12
CA TYR A 268 8.12 -4.88 15.67
C TYR A 268 8.26 -3.49 15.03
N GLU A 269 9.42 -3.21 14.45
CA GLU A 269 9.78 -1.86 13.97
C GLU A 269 9.16 -1.51 12.62
N HIS A 270 8.76 -2.52 11.85
CA HIS A 270 8.18 -2.32 10.52
C HIS A 270 6.84 -1.57 10.61
N THR A 271 5.94 -2.00 11.50
CA THR A 271 4.78 -1.20 11.94
C THR A 271 4.40 -1.52 13.38
N GLY A 272 3.81 -0.56 14.08
CA GLY A 272 3.30 -0.74 15.45
C GLY A 272 1.92 -1.41 15.55
N ASP A 273 1.34 -1.81 14.42
CA ASP A 273 -0.05 -2.28 14.30
C ASP A 273 -0.20 -3.60 13.55
N MET A 274 0.91 -4.31 13.33
CA MET A 274 0.97 -5.56 12.59
C MET A 274 0.20 -6.69 13.30
N LEU A 275 -0.87 -7.17 12.67
CA LEU A 275 -1.58 -8.38 13.06
C LEU A 275 -1.08 -9.60 12.28
N VAL A 276 -0.78 -10.67 12.99
CA VAL A 276 -0.63 -12.01 12.43
C VAL A 276 -1.88 -12.84 12.69
N VAL A 277 -2.18 -13.77 11.78
CA VAL A 277 -3.35 -14.64 11.87
C VAL A 277 -2.91 -16.04 12.24
N TYR A 278 -3.39 -16.54 13.37
CA TYR A 278 -3.12 -17.90 13.83
C TYR A 278 -4.37 -18.76 13.77
N LEU A 279 -4.23 -19.96 13.20
CA LEU A 279 -5.26 -20.98 13.13
C LEU A 279 -4.87 -22.16 14.04
N PRO A 280 -5.43 -22.26 15.25
CA PRO A 280 -5.00 -23.27 16.23
C PRO A 280 -5.24 -24.71 15.77
N LYS A 281 -6.36 -24.97 15.07
CA LYS A 281 -6.69 -26.33 14.58
C LYS A 281 -5.69 -26.79 13.52
N GLU A 282 -5.30 -25.90 12.63
CA GLU A 282 -4.34 -26.16 11.55
C GLU A 282 -2.88 -25.96 11.96
N LYS A 283 -2.64 -25.43 13.18
CA LYS A 283 -1.31 -25.02 13.66
C LYS A 283 -0.57 -24.14 12.65
N LEU A 284 -1.32 -23.26 11.99
CA LEU A 284 -0.84 -22.41 10.90
C LEU A 284 -0.78 -20.96 11.37
N LEU A 285 0.35 -20.29 11.12
CA LEU A 285 0.51 -18.86 11.32
C LEU A 285 0.68 -18.17 9.96
N ALA A 286 -0.25 -17.30 9.60
CA ALA A 286 -0.08 -16.39 8.48
C ALA A 286 0.49 -15.07 8.98
N GLU A 287 1.62 -14.66 8.40
CA GLU A 287 2.34 -13.45 8.75
C GLU A 287 2.81 -12.76 7.48
N PRO A 288 2.69 -11.43 7.34
CA PRO A 288 2.97 -10.81 6.06
C PRO A 288 4.46 -10.52 5.85
N ASP A 289 5.08 -9.76 6.76
CA ASP A 289 6.36 -9.07 6.51
C ASP A 289 7.43 -9.38 7.58
N ALA A 290 7.16 -10.28 8.51
CA ALA A 290 8.07 -10.55 9.60
C ALA A 290 9.14 -11.58 9.20
N PHE A 291 8.82 -12.56 8.35
CA PHE A 291 9.80 -13.51 7.85
C PHE A 291 9.51 -14.04 6.45
N THR A 292 10.16 -13.46 5.43
CA THR A 292 10.17 -14.06 4.10
C THR A 292 11.24 -15.15 4.00
N PRO A 293 10.88 -16.44 3.93
CA PRO A 293 11.88 -17.50 3.79
C PRO A 293 12.56 -17.39 2.42
N PRO A 294 13.87 -17.67 2.34
CA PRO A 294 14.55 -17.75 1.05
C PRO A 294 13.88 -18.77 0.13
N ALA A 295 13.99 -18.53 -1.18
CA ALA A 295 13.40 -19.40 -2.20
C ALA A 295 13.86 -20.87 -2.07
N GLN A 296 15.09 -21.08 -1.60
CA GLN A 296 15.66 -22.40 -1.30
C GLN A 296 15.94 -22.50 0.20
N ALA A 297 15.52 -23.61 0.82
CA ALA A 297 15.79 -23.85 2.24
C ALA A 297 17.30 -23.93 2.51
N GLY A 298 17.74 -23.31 3.61
CA GLY A 298 19.15 -23.27 4.01
C GLY A 298 19.96 -22.09 3.43
N THR A 299 19.40 -21.32 2.51
CA THR A 299 20.05 -20.07 2.04
C THR A 299 20.08 -19.03 3.17
N PRO A 300 21.21 -18.35 3.42
CA PRO A 300 21.27 -17.32 4.46
C PRO A 300 20.37 -16.11 4.17
N LEU A 301 19.80 -15.53 5.23
CA LEU A 301 19.11 -14.24 5.14
C LEU A 301 20.07 -13.07 4.95
N ILE A 302 19.62 -12.09 4.16
CA ILE A 302 20.25 -10.78 4.07
C ILE A 302 20.04 -9.99 5.38
N PRO A 303 21.00 -9.13 5.79
CA PRO A 303 20.95 -8.48 7.11
C PRO A 303 19.64 -7.73 7.46
N PRO A 304 19.00 -6.95 6.56
CA PRO A 304 17.76 -6.24 6.90
C PRO A 304 16.59 -7.13 7.30
N ALA A 305 16.56 -8.39 6.84
CA ALA A 305 15.48 -9.34 7.15
C ALA A 305 15.64 -10.03 8.52
N ARG A 306 16.83 -9.91 9.14
CA ARG A 306 17.19 -10.66 10.35
C ARG A 306 16.43 -10.19 11.60
N PRO A 307 16.37 -8.89 11.94
CA PRO A 307 15.68 -8.44 13.15
C PRO A 307 14.21 -8.89 13.21
N PHE A 308 13.52 -8.91 12.07
CA PHE A 308 12.10 -9.26 11.99
C PHE A 308 11.84 -10.75 12.22
N ALA A 309 12.72 -11.62 11.72
CA ALA A 309 12.66 -13.06 12.00
C ALA A 309 12.76 -13.35 13.50
N LYS A 310 13.69 -12.66 14.20
CA LYS A 310 13.80 -12.78 15.65
C LYS A 310 12.55 -12.27 16.36
N THR A 311 12.04 -11.10 15.98
CA THR A 311 10.81 -10.55 16.59
C THR A 311 9.62 -11.48 16.40
N LEU A 312 9.44 -12.08 15.21
CA LEU A 312 8.37 -13.06 14.99
C LEU A 312 8.52 -14.27 15.90
N TYR A 313 9.72 -14.84 15.98
CA TYR A 313 10.01 -15.98 16.85
C TYR A 313 9.71 -15.68 18.32
N ASP A 314 10.19 -14.54 18.83
CA ASP A 314 9.95 -14.12 20.22
C ASP A 314 8.45 -13.94 20.49
N ASN A 315 7.68 -13.42 19.52
CA ASN A 315 6.22 -13.29 19.65
C ASN A 315 5.50 -14.64 19.68
N ILE A 316 5.92 -15.61 18.86
CA ILE A 316 5.40 -17.00 18.91
C ILE A 316 5.62 -17.60 20.30
N GLN A 317 6.83 -17.43 20.88
CA GLN A 317 7.15 -17.92 22.22
C GLN A 317 6.35 -17.18 23.30
N ARG A 318 6.28 -15.85 23.25
CA ARG A 318 5.53 -15.00 24.18
C ARG A 318 4.05 -15.37 24.23
N LEU A 319 3.45 -15.61 23.07
CA LEU A 319 2.04 -15.96 22.92
C LEU A 319 1.79 -17.46 23.15
N LYS A 320 2.85 -18.28 23.25
CA LYS A 320 2.79 -19.74 23.41
C LYS A 320 1.98 -20.41 22.29
N LEU A 321 2.17 -19.95 21.05
CA LEU A 321 1.47 -20.51 19.89
C LEU A 321 2.10 -21.84 19.48
N ASP A 322 1.28 -22.88 19.29
CA ASP A 322 1.71 -24.17 18.75
C ASP A 322 1.67 -24.09 17.21
N VAL A 323 2.74 -23.58 16.61
CA VAL A 323 2.86 -23.35 15.17
C VAL A 323 3.68 -24.47 14.54
N GLN A 324 3.12 -25.10 13.51
CA GLN A 324 3.81 -26.08 12.66
C GLN A 324 4.14 -25.53 11.29
N VAL A 325 3.26 -24.68 10.74
CA VAL A 325 3.44 -24.09 9.41
C VAL A 325 3.31 -22.58 9.49
N ILE A 326 4.24 -21.89 8.85
CA ILE A 326 4.20 -20.44 8.65
C ILE A 326 3.91 -20.17 7.17
N ALA A 327 2.87 -19.37 6.92
CA ALA A 327 2.46 -18.89 5.62
C ALA A 327 2.83 -17.39 5.50
N PRO A 328 4.04 -17.06 5.01
CA PRO A 328 4.45 -15.68 4.79
C PRO A 328 3.57 -15.05 3.69
N PHE A 329 3.25 -13.75 3.70
CA PHE A 329 2.56 -13.12 2.55
C PHE A 329 3.52 -12.57 1.49
N HIS A 330 4.79 -12.92 1.61
CA HIS A 330 5.84 -12.69 0.63
C HIS A 330 6.60 -13.97 0.32
N GLY A 331 7.37 -13.93 -0.76
CA GLY A 331 8.28 -15.02 -1.14
C GLY A 331 7.55 -16.19 -1.83
N ASN A 332 8.25 -17.31 -1.95
CA ASN A 332 7.86 -18.37 -2.89
C ASN A 332 7.37 -19.65 -2.22
N ARG A 333 7.41 -19.73 -0.88
CA ARG A 333 7.04 -20.95 -0.15
C ARG A 333 6.66 -20.67 1.29
N THR A 334 6.01 -21.66 1.89
CA THR A 334 5.79 -21.76 3.32
C THR A 334 7.08 -22.21 4.04
N THR A 335 7.12 -22.01 5.35
CA THR A 335 8.24 -22.37 6.23
C THR A 335 7.70 -22.91 7.57
N ASP A 336 8.57 -23.19 8.52
CA ASP A 336 8.24 -23.72 9.84
C ASP A 336 9.00 -22.98 10.97
N VAL A 337 8.65 -23.28 12.21
CA VAL A 337 9.27 -22.65 13.39
C VAL A 337 10.75 -23.03 13.53
N ALA A 338 11.18 -24.19 13.03
CA ALA A 338 12.57 -24.62 13.12
C ALA A 338 13.48 -23.80 12.20
N GLU A 339 13.04 -23.53 10.98
CA GLU A 339 13.73 -22.63 10.05
C GLU A 339 13.71 -21.19 10.56
N LEU A 340 12.56 -20.69 11.04
CA LEU A 340 12.47 -19.37 11.66
C LEU A 340 13.42 -19.21 12.86
N SER A 341 13.49 -20.23 13.73
CA SER A 341 14.37 -20.21 14.91
C SER A 341 15.85 -20.13 14.52
N LYS A 342 16.27 -20.87 13.48
CA LYS A 342 17.64 -20.77 12.94
C LYS A 342 17.92 -19.37 12.40
N ALA A 343 16.99 -18.78 11.66
CA ALA A 343 17.10 -17.41 11.17
C ALA A 343 17.21 -16.41 12.35
N ALA A 344 16.34 -16.53 13.36
CA ALA A 344 16.33 -15.71 14.56
C ALA A 344 17.66 -15.78 15.35
N ALA A 345 18.27 -16.97 15.46
CA ALA A 345 19.55 -17.13 16.15
C ALA A 345 20.71 -16.37 15.45
N THR A 346 20.73 -16.39 14.11
CA THR A 346 21.74 -15.67 13.30
C THR A 346 21.52 -14.17 13.21
N SER A 347 20.46 -13.67 13.86
CA SER A 347 20.08 -12.26 13.92
C SER A 347 20.70 -11.51 15.11
N SER A 348 21.56 -12.18 15.90
CA SER A 348 22.35 -11.57 16.95
C SER A 348 23.72 -11.17 16.42
N ASN A 349 23.87 -9.88 16.07
CA ASN A 349 25.13 -9.14 15.97
C ASN A 349 24.85 -7.64 15.97
#